data_AF-A0A2D0IRU7-F1
#
_entry.id   AF-A0A2D0IRU7-F1
#
_cell.length_a   1.000
_cell.length_b   1.000
_cell.length_c   1.000
_cell.angle_alpha   90.00
_cell.angle_beta   90.00
_cell.angle_gamma   90.00
#
_symmetry.space_group_name_H-M   'P 1'
#
loop_
_entity.id
_entity.type
_entity.pdbx_description
1 polymer ?
#
loop_
_entity_poly.entity_id
_entity_poly.type
_entity_poly.pdbx_seq_one_letter_code
_entity_poly.pdbx_strand_id
1 'polypeptide(L)'
;MFAVLGDIEFELITYWDGFDVTFGIDYAEHARIHGKPGLQFVGEKLDEIQLSLVFHQHYCTPDVELNRLRAAMRKHQALALVFGNGDYRGWFVITDVTATSEQTDSVGNVFALNASVTLREYVGDPKNQLKPPAIKSHVPNTKALSNAVPKPSGLAKQLRDGVNYAKQAQSALQTTISTVRIAQKMKGNPAVALTRVPGLFTGLNNIAGPLGKSYPAFKALGDTLPEAIQLTRATGQAATFINNAQASLSRVDSRNIAAALDSVSGQLESASSTFTSISPALSKMAAQITTRVL
;
A
#
# COMPACT_ATOMS: atom_id res chain seq x y z
N MET A 1 7.07 2.77 -5.83
CA MET A 1 7.54 1.55 -5.13
C MET A 1 6.36 0.75 -4.58
N PHE A 2 6.09 -0.42 -5.15
CA PHE A 2 4.93 -1.27 -4.80
C PHE A 2 5.29 -2.57 -4.06
N ALA A 3 6.49 -3.10 -4.28
CA ALA A 3 7.13 -4.11 -3.44
C ALA A 3 8.64 -4.11 -3.69
N VAL A 4 9.41 -4.70 -2.78
CA VAL A 4 10.85 -4.90 -2.91
C VAL A 4 11.17 -6.34 -2.51
N LEU A 5 11.98 -7.01 -3.32
CA LEU A 5 12.59 -8.30 -2.99
C LEU A 5 14.10 -8.12 -2.86
N GLY A 6 14.59 -7.97 -1.63
CA GLY A 6 15.97 -7.59 -1.34
C GLY A 6 16.29 -6.17 -1.81
N ASP A 7 17.03 -6.04 -2.91
CA ASP A 7 17.38 -4.76 -3.56
C ASP A 7 16.62 -4.54 -4.88
N ILE A 8 15.75 -5.48 -5.27
CA ILE A 8 15.00 -5.43 -6.54
C ILE A 8 13.69 -4.70 -6.29
N GLU A 9 13.57 -3.50 -6.86
CA GLU A 9 12.37 -2.69 -6.76
C GLU A 9 11.35 -3.09 -7.85
N PHE A 10 10.13 -3.36 -7.43
CA PHE A 10 9.02 -3.63 -8.32
C PHE A 10 8.22 -2.34 -8.54
N GLU A 11 8.45 -1.70 -9.69
CA GLU A 11 7.63 -0.59 -10.21
C GLU A 11 6.63 -1.15 -11.23
N LEU A 12 5.53 -1.70 -10.72
CA LEU A 12 4.44 -2.23 -11.55
C LEU A 12 3.27 -1.25 -11.65
N ILE A 13 2.54 -1.42 -12.75
CA ILE A 13 1.30 -0.70 -13.10
C ILE A 13 0.21 -1.06 -12.07
N THR A 14 0.06 -0.23 -11.04
CA THR A 14 -1.18 -0.04 -10.24
C THR A 14 -1.78 -1.21 -9.42
N TYR A 15 -1.53 -2.49 -9.67
CA TYR A 15 -2.00 -3.64 -8.85
C TYR A 15 -1.31 -4.97 -9.23
N TRP A 16 -1.39 -6.00 -8.37
CA TRP A 16 -1.03 -7.40 -8.69
C TRP A 16 -2.16 -8.04 -9.51
N ASP A 17 -1.86 -8.63 -10.67
CA ASP A 17 -2.86 -9.43 -11.43
C ASP A 17 -2.91 -10.90 -10.97
N GLY A 18 -1.91 -11.35 -10.21
CA GLY A 18 -1.89 -12.67 -9.57
C GLY A 18 -0.89 -12.68 -8.41
N PHE A 19 -1.42 -12.75 -7.18
CA PHE A 19 -0.65 -12.96 -5.96
C PHE A 19 -1.25 -14.16 -5.25
N ASP A 20 -0.64 -15.31 -5.45
CA ASP A 20 -1.09 -16.57 -4.89
C ASP A 20 -0.14 -16.98 -3.77
N VAL A 21 -0.69 -17.22 -2.58
CA VAL A 21 0.07 -17.71 -1.43
C VAL A 21 -0.48 -19.03 -0.98
N THR A 22 0.41 -20.02 -0.90
CA THR A 22 0.10 -21.36 -0.41
C THR A 22 0.68 -21.52 0.99
N PHE A 23 -0.22 -21.75 1.94
CA PHE A 23 0.10 -22.09 3.33
C PHE A 23 -0.22 -23.56 3.56
N GLY A 24 0.55 -24.25 4.40
CA GLY A 24 0.31 -25.66 4.67
C GLY A 24 0.88 -26.16 5.99
N ILE A 25 0.41 -27.31 6.42
CA ILE A 25 0.85 -28.00 7.62
C ILE A 25 1.13 -29.46 7.27
N ASP A 26 2.20 -30.02 7.83
CA ASP A 26 2.56 -31.43 7.69
C ASP A 26 2.02 -32.28 8.84
N TYR A 27 1.38 -33.38 8.45
CA TYR A 27 0.89 -34.42 9.35
C TYR A 27 1.53 -35.76 8.97
N ALA A 28 2.07 -36.46 9.96
CA ALA A 28 2.49 -37.85 9.83
C ALA A 28 1.30 -38.77 10.11
N GLU A 29 1.07 -39.74 9.24
CA GLU A 29 0.05 -40.76 9.44
C GLU A 29 0.64 -41.97 10.17
N HIS A 30 0.00 -42.37 11.26
CA HIS A 30 0.34 -43.57 12.02
C HIS A 30 -0.77 -44.62 11.86
N ALA A 31 -0.48 -45.67 11.10
CA ALA A 31 -1.41 -46.77 10.87
C ALA A 31 -1.74 -47.50 12.19
N ARG A 32 -3.00 -47.92 12.35
CA ARG A 32 -3.49 -48.66 13.52
C ARG A 32 -4.10 -49.98 13.07
N ILE A 33 -3.86 -51.05 13.83
CA ILE A 33 -4.47 -52.35 13.55
C ILE A 33 -5.99 -52.23 13.77
N HIS A 34 -6.78 -52.59 12.76
CA HIS A 34 -8.26 -52.55 12.74
C HIS A 34 -8.91 -51.17 13.01
N GLY A 35 -8.21 -50.06 12.78
CA GLY A 35 -8.76 -48.71 12.93
C GLY A 35 -8.26 -47.74 11.85
N LYS A 36 -8.88 -46.56 11.76
CA LYS A 36 -8.38 -45.49 10.88
C LYS A 36 -6.99 -45.02 11.35
N PRO A 37 -6.05 -44.71 10.44
CA PRO A 37 -4.76 -44.12 10.80
C PRO A 37 -4.94 -42.84 11.64
N GLY A 38 -4.11 -42.65 12.66
CA GLY A 38 -4.07 -41.41 13.42
C GLY A 38 -3.14 -40.40 12.76
N LEU A 39 -3.50 -39.11 12.79
CA LEU A 39 -2.65 -38.03 12.29
C LEU A 39 -1.90 -37.37 13.45
N GLN A 40 -0.58 -37.21 13.30
CA GLN A 40 0.25 -36.45 14.23
C GLN A 40 0.81 -35.22 13.53
N PHE A 41 0.62 -34.05 14.14
CA PHE A 41 1.23 -32.81 13.68
C PHE A 41 2.76 -32.91 13.74
N VAL A 42 3.43 -32.63 12.61
CA VAL A 42 4.89 -32.67 12.48
C VAL A 42 5.47 -31.27 12.47
N GLY A 43 4.78 -30.33 11.82
CA GLY A 43 5.23 -28.95 11.69
C GLY A 43 4.50 -28.21 10.59
N GLU A 44 4.79 -26.92 10.47
CA GLU A 44 4.28 -26.09 9.37
C GLU A 44 5.11 -26.29 8.11
N LYS A 45 4.47 -26.23 6.94
CA LYS A 45 5.16 -26.19 5.65
C LYS A 45 5.69 -24.79 5.43
N LEU A 46 6.78 -24.70 4.67
CA LEU A 46 7.28 -23.40 4.21
C LEU A 46 6.24 -22.75 3.30
N ASP A 47 5.99 -21.47 3.53
CA ASP A 47 5.09 -20.70 2.69
C ASP A 47 5.65 -20.58 1.26
N GLU A 48 4.78 -20.77 0.27
CA GLU A 48 5.11 -20.59 -1.14
C GLU A 48 4.28 -19.44 -1.72
N ILE A 49 4.95 -18.53 -2.40
CA ILE A 49 4.34 -17.36 -3.02
C ILE A 49 4.64 -17.38 -4.51
N GLN A 50 3.59 -17.36 -5.33
CA GLN A 50 3.72 -17.19 -6.77
C GLN A 50 3.35 -15.76 -7.16
N LEU A 51 4.27 -15.12 -7.89
CA LEU A 51 4.18 -13.74 -8.30
C LEU A 51 4.14 -13.64 -9.83
N SER A 52 3.13 -12.97 -10.36
CA SER A 52 3.08 -12.60 -11.78
C SER A 52 3.49 -11.15 -11.97
N LEU A 53 4.55 -10.92 -12.74
CA LEU A 53 5.19 -9.63 -12.95
C LEU A 53 5.12 -9.22 -14.42
N VAL A 54 4.92 -7.93 -14.68
CA VAL A 54 4.98 -7.33 -16.02
C VAL A 54 6.03 -6.23 -16.01
N PHE A 55 7.08 -6.41 -16.82
CA PHE A 55 8.12 -5.42 -17.05
C PHE A 55 7.88 -4.70 -18.36
N HIS A 56 7.92 -3.37 -18.34
CA HIS A 56 7.73 -2.55 -19.53
C HIS A 56 8.76 -1.41 -19.55
N GLN A 57 9.26 -1.07 -20.74
CA GLN A 57 10.32 -0.06 -20.92
C GLN A 57 9.96 1.34 -20.38
N HIS A 58 8.67 1.66 -20.30
CA HIS A 58 8.21 2.95 -19.73
C HIS A 58 8.47 3.10 -18.22
N TYR A 59 8.68 1.98 -17.50
CA TYR A 59 8.83 1.98 -16.03
C TYR A 59 10.19 1.43 -15.58
N CYS A 60 10.76 0.49 -16.33
CA CYS A 60 12.04 -0.14 -15.99
C CYS A 60 12.74 -0.60 -17.27
N THR A 61 13.96 -1.14 -17.14
CA THR A 61 14.63 -1.82 -18.25
C THR A 61 14.41 -3.34 -18.11
N PRO A 62 13.52 -3.97 -18.92
CA PRO A 62 13.06 -5.34 -18.70
C PRO A 62 14.20 -6.38 -18.59
N ASP A 63 15.19 -6.29 -19.48
CA ASP A 63 16.34 -7.22 -19.49
C ASP A 63 17.21 -7.11 -18.24
N VAL A 64 17.36 -5.90 -17.68
CA VAL A 64 18.17 -5.67 -16.49
C VAL A 64 17.47 -6.26 -15.26
N GLU A 65 16.17 -6.02 -15.10
CA GLU A 65 15.41 -6.54 -13.96
C GLU A 65 15.27 -8.06 -14.00
N LEU A 66 15.02 -8.63 -15.19
CA LEU A 66 15.01 -10.08 -15.37
C LEU A 66 16.37 -10.70 -15.02
N ASN A 67 17.47 -10.08 -15.43
CA ASN A 67 18.81 -10.56 -15.08
C ASN A 67 19.12 -10.42 -13.59
N ARG A 68 18.59 -9.41 -12.89
CA ARG A 68 18.71 -9.31 -11.42
C ARG A 68 17.98 -10.46 -10.73
N LEU A 69 16.75 -10.77 -11.14
CA LEU A 69 16.00 -11.91 -10.62
C LEU A 69 16.77 -13.23 -10.82
N ARG A 70 17.27 -13.47 -12.04
CA ARG A 70 18.06 -14.66 -12.37
C ARG A 70 19.38 -14.73 -11.58
N ALA A 71 20.05 -13.60 -11.40
CA ALA A 71 21.28 -13.53 -10.63
C ALA A 71 21.04 -13.84 -9.14
N ALA A 72 19.97 -13.30 -8.56
CA ALA A 72 19.63 -13.54 -7.17
C ALA A 72 19.21 -15.02 -6.93
N MET A 73 18.46 -15.60 -7.87
CA MET A 73 18.15 -17.04 -7.90
C MET A 73 19.42 -17.90 -7.95
N ARG A 74 20.36 -17.62 -8.86
CA ARG A 74 21.63 -18.37 -8.99
C ARG A 74 22.56 -18.23 -7.79
N LYS A 75 22.46 -17.12 -7.05
CA LYS A 75 23.22 -16.91 -5.81
C LYS A 75 22.62 -17.64 -4.62
N HIS A 76 21.46 -18.30 -4.79
CA HIS A 76 20.71 -18.93 -3.72
C HIS A 76 20.44 -17.97 -2.55
N GLN A 77 20.27 -16.68 -2.89
CA GLN A 77 20.21 -15.62 -1.90
C GLN A 77 18.79 -15.56 -1.31
N ALA A 78 18.70 -15.60 0.02
CA ALA A 78 17.48 -15.24 0.71
C ALA A 78 17.28 -13.73 0.59
N LEU A 79 16.11 -13.33 0.08
CA LEU A 79 15.73 -11.96 -0.16
C LEU A 79 14.51 -11.64 0.69
N ALA A 80 14.52 -10.47 1.32
CA ALA A 80 13.37 -10.02 2.08
C ALA A 80 12.28 -9.52 1.16
N LEU A 81 11.06 -10.00 1.35
CA LEU A 81 9.89 -9.50 0.65
C LEU A 81 9.21 -8.42 1.49
N VAL A 82 9.15 -7.20 0.96
CA VAL A 82 8.50 -6.04 1.58
C VAL A 82 7.51 -5.46 0.59
N PHE A 83 6.26 -5.27 1.01
CA PHE A 83 5.26 -4.59 0.18
C PHE A 83 5.40 -3.06 0.27
N GLY A 84 4.86 -2.35 -0.72
CA GLY A 84 4.93 -0.89 -0.84
C GLY A 84 4.16 -0.14 0.25
N ASN A 85 3.30 -0.83 1.00
CA ASN A 85 2.68 -0.33 2.23
C ASN A 85 3.59 -0.46 3.47
N GLY A 86 4.77 -1.07 3.34
CA GLY A 86 5.73 -1.32 4.41
C GLY A 86 5.59 -2.68 5.08
N ASP A 87 4.65 -3.53 4.67
CA ASP A 87 4.48 -4.85 5.26
C ASP A 87 5.64 -5.77 4.89
N TYR A 88 6.41 -6.17 5.90
CA TYR A 88 7.46 -7.16 5.77
C TYR A 88 6.87 -8.56 5.90
N ARG A 89 7.06 -9.41 4.87
CA ARG A 89 6.51 -10.77 4.82
C ARG A 89 7.50 -11.87 5.19
N GLY A 90 8.76 -11.53 5.45
CA GLY A 90 9.80 -12.51 5.77
C GLY A 90 10.88 -12.61 4.69
N TRP A 91 11.70 -13.65 4.81
CA TRP A 91 12.77 -13.98 3.87
C TRP A 91 12.31 -15.08 2.93
N PHE A 92 12.60 -14.92 1.65
CA PHE A 92 12.23 -15.87 0.61
C PHE A 92 13.41 -16.14 -0.31
N VAL A 93 13.50 -17.36 -0.81
CA VAL A 93 14.40 -17.73 -1.90
C VAL A 93 13.60 -17.88 -3.18
N ILE A 94 14.18 -17.45 -4.30
CA ILE A 94 13.59 -17.67 -5.62
C ILE A 94 13.87 -19.12 -6.01
N THR A 95 12.83 -19.92 -6.19
CA THR A 95 12.93 -21.32 -6.62
C THR A 95 12.80 -21.47 -8.13
N ASP A 96 11.97 -20.63 -8.75
CA ASP A 96 11.73 -20.65 -10.18
C ASP A 96 11.45 -19.26 -10.75
N VAL A 97 11.91 -19.02 -11.99
CA VAL A 97 11.61 -17.81 -12.77
C VAL A 97 11.33 -18.23 -14.20
N THR A 98 10.10 -18.01 -14.65
CA THR A 98 9.72 -18.11 -16.06
C THR A 98 9.53 -16.71 -16.62
N ALA A 99 9.92 -16.50 -17.88
CA ALA A 99 9.82 -15.22 -18.55
C ALA A 99 9.42 -15.39 -20.01
N THR A 100 8.43 -14.62 -20.45
CA THR A 100 7.92 -14.59 -21.82
C THR A 100 7.95 -13.17 -22.34
N SER A 101 8.75 -12.93 -23.38
CA SER A 101 8.80 -11.65 -24.08
C SER A 101 7.50 -11.47 -24.88
N GLU A 102 6.80 -10.35 -24.68
CA GLU A 102 5.56 -10.05 -25.41
C GLU A 102 5.82 -9.20 -26.66
N GLN A 103 6.74 -8.24 -26.56
CA GLN A 103 7.04 -7.31 -27.64
C GLN A 103 8.54 -7.06 -27.75
N THR A 104 9.06 -7.14 -28.96
CA THR A 104 10.46 -6.86 -29.29
C THR A 104 10.54 -5.83 -30.41
N ASP A 105 11.58 -4.99 -30.38
CA ASP A 105 11.92 -4.12 -31.51
C ASP A 105 12.41 -4.95 -32.71
N SER A 106 12.45 -4.29 -33.87
CA SER A 106 13.12 -4.70 -35.11
C SER A 106 14.58 -5.15 -34.93
N VAL A 107 15.25 -4.74 -33.85
CA VAL A 107 16.63 -5.13 -33.49
C VAL A 107 16.67 -6.24 -32.41
N GLY A 108 15.51 -6.69 -31.91
CA GLY A 108 15.39 -7.77 -30.93
C GLY A 108 15.44 -7.33 -29.46
N ASN A 109 15.46 -6.02 -29.18
CA ASN A 109 15.37 -5.49 -27.81
C ASN A 109 13.96 -5.70 -27.25
N VAL A 110 13.83 -6.13 -25.99
CA VAL A 110 12.55 -6.43 -25.36
C VAL A 110 11.89 -5.14 -24.85
N PHE A 111 10.71 -4.81 -25.37
CA PHE A 111 9.88 -3.68 -24.94
C PHE A 111 9.02 -4.03 -23.71
N ALA A 112 8.45 -5.23 -23.73
CA ALA A 112 7.52 -5.73 -22.72
C ALA A 112 7.77 -7.22 -22.45
N LEU A 113 7.79 -7.60 -21.18
CA LEU A 113 8.05 -8.96 -20.74
C LEU A 113 7.17 -9.32 -19.55
N ASN A 114 6.55 -10.49 -19.60
CA ASN A 114 5.90 -11.08 -18.44
C ASN A 114 6.87 -12.06 -17.78
N ALA A 115 6.97 -12.00 -16.46
CA ALA A 115 7.74 -12.95 -15.67
C ALA A 115 6.86 -13.56 -14.57
N SER A 116 6.87 -14.88 -14.41
CA SER A 116 6.30 -15.54 -13.23
C SER A 116 7.44 -16.02 -12.34
N VAL A 117 7.39 -15.65 -11.07
CA VAL A 117 8.43 -15.94 -10.07
C VAL A 117 7.81 -16.74 -8.95
N THR A 118 8.41 -17.88 -8.62
CA THR A 118 8.03 -18.68 -7.45
C THR A 118 9.04 -18.43 -6.34
N LEU A 119 8.51 -18.06 -5.18
CA LEU A 119 9.25 -17.78 -3.95
C LEU A 119 8.89 -18.82 -2.91
N ARG A 120 9.89 -19.33 -2.19
CA ARG A 120 9.67 -20.21 -1.03
C ARG A 120 10.29 -19.61 0.22
N GLU A 121 9.57 -19.69 1.33
CA GLU A 121 10.00 -19.14 2.60
C GLU A 121 11.36 -19.72 3.02
N TYR A 122 12.19 -18.85 3.57
CA TYR A 122 13.50 -19.17 4.09
C TYR A 122 13.61 -18.73 5.55
N VAL A 123 13.53 -19.68 6.46
CA VAL A 123 13.58 -19.45 7.91
C VAL A 123 15.00 -19.26 8.48
N GLY A 124 16.04 -19.52 7.66
CA GLY A 124 17.44 -19.44 8.09
C GLY A 124 17.87 -20.52 9.07
N ASP A 125 19.05 -20.34 9.67
CA ASP A 125 19.51 -21.16 10.80
C ASP A 125 18.81 -20.69 12.08
N PRO A 126 18.08 -21.56 12.81
CA PRO A 126 17.43 -21.20 14.07
C PRO A 126 18.39 -20.58 15.10
N LYS A 127 19.68 -20.92 15.05
CA LYS A 127 20.71 -20.40 15.96
C LYS A 127 21.31 -19.06 15.50
N ASN A 128 21.15 -18.70 14.23
CA ASN A 128 21.65 -17.46 13.65
C ASN A 128 20.59 -16.85 12.72
N GLN A 129 19.52 -16.35 13.34
CA GLN A 129 18.38 -15.77 12.63
C GLN A 129 18.83 -14.60 11.75
N LEU A 130 18.41 -14.63 10.48
CA LEU A 130 18.65 -13.53 9.56
C LEU A 130 17.94 -12.28 10.08
N LYS A 131 18.72 -11.28 10.47
CA LYS A 131 18.18 -9.98 10.88
C LYS A 131 17.39 -9.42 9.71
N PRO A 132 16.10 -9.05 9.88
CA PRO A 132 15.32 -8.41 8.83
C PRO A 132 16.15 -7.28 8.22
N PRO A 133 16.08 -7.07 6.89
CA PRO A 133 16.81 -5.95 6.32
C PRO A 133 16.30 -4.71 7.04
N ALA A 134 17.22 -3.99 7.69
CA ALA A 134 16.95 -2.60 7.97
C ALA A 134 16.60 -2.01 6.61
N ILE A 135 15.37 -1.52 6.44
CA ILE A 135 15.04 -0.68 5.30
C ILE A 135 16.07 0.44 5.36
N LYS A 136 17.12 0.34 4.53
CA LYS A 136 18.17 1.36 4.43
C LYS A 136 17.57 2.53 3.67
N SER A 137 16.61 3.21 4.29
CA SER A 137 16.79 4.65 4.32
C SER A 137 18.07 4.84 5.11
N HIS A 138 19.12 5.32 4.45
CA HIS A 138 20.37 5.62 5.12
C HIS A 138 20.10 6.59 6.26
N VAL A 139 20.07 6.10 7.50
CA VAL A 139 20.12 6.93 8.69
C VAL A 139 21.47 6.67 9.37
N PRO A 140 22.48 7.50 9.11
CA PRO A 140 23.78 7.31 9.72
C PRO A 140 23.70 7.53 11.25
N ASN A 141 24.45 6.69 11.97
CA ASN A 141 24.86 6.79 13.37
C ASN A 141 23.88 6.32 14.48
N THR A 142 23.50 5.04 14.46
CA THR A 142 22.62 4.42 15.49
C THR A 142 23.33 3.93 16.75
N LYS A 143 24.66 4.06 16.87
CA LYS A 143 25.40 3.68 18.10
C LYS A 143 25.67 4.82 19.07
N ALA A 144 25.36 6.06 18.70
CA ALA A 144 25.43 7.23 19.59
C ALA A 144 24.06 7.64 20.17
N LEU A 145 23.01 6.83 19.95
CA LEU A 145 21.61 7.22 20.19
C LEU A 145 20.90 6.44 21.30
N SER A 146 21.62 5.83 22.24
CA SER A 146 20.99 5.37 23.49
C SER A 146 20.90 6.50 24.54
N ASN A 147 21.75 7.53 24.46
CA ASN A 147 21.83 8.57 25.49
C ASN A 147 21.65 10.02 24.97
N ALA A 148 21.31 10.21 23.70
CA ALA A 148 21.07 11.54 23.13
C ALA A 148 19.84 11.51 22.20
N VAL A 149 18.65 11.34 22.79
CA VAL A 149 17.41 11.78 22.17
C VAL A 149 17.14 13.18 22.71
N PRO A 150 17.55 14.28 22.01
CA PRO A 150 16.76 15.48 22.13
C PRO A 150 15.41 15.15 21.49
N LYS A 151 14.35 15.30 22.27
CA LYS A 151 12.95 15.22 21.80
C LYS A 151 12.85 15.97 20.46
N PRO A 152 12.23 15.41 19.40
CA PRO A 152 12.04 16.15 18.17
C PRO A 152 11.37 17.49 18.52
N SER A 153 11.88 18.58 17.97
CA SER A 153 11.24 19.89 18.05
C SER A 153 9.75 19.73 17.69
N GLY A 154 8.85 20.44 18.37
CA GLY A 154 7.40 20.27 18.19
C GLY A 154 6.95 20.36 16.72
N LEU A 155 7.69 21.14 15.92
CA LEU A 155 7.50 21.36 14.50
C LEU A 155 7.64 20.09 13.65
N ALA A 156 8.72 19.32 13.82
CA ALA A 156 8.98 18.12 13.02
C ALA A 156 7.96 17.00 13.31
N LYS A 157 7.47 16.93 14.56
CA LYS A 157 6.39 16.02 14.94
C LYS A 157 5.06 16.44 14.32
N GLN A 158 4.71 17.72 14.39
CA GLN A 158 3.50 18.27 13.76
C GLN A 158 3.47 18.04 12.25
N LEU A 159 4.61 18.23 11.57
CA LEU A 159 4.72 17.97 10.13
C LEU A 159 4.49 16.49 9.79
N ARG A 160 5.11 15.57 10.54
CA ARG A 160 4.94 14.13 10.35
C ARG A 160 3.50 13.68 10.58
N ASP A 161 2.90 14.16 11.67
CA ASP A 161 1.53 13.83 12.02
C ASP A 161 0.56 14.36 10.95
N GLY A 162 0.74 15.61 10.49
CA GLY A 162 -0.06 16.21 9.41
C GLY A 162 -0.01 15.43 8.10
N VAL A 163 1.20 15.07 7.64
CA VAL A 163 1.39 14.28 6.41
C VAL A 163 0.78 12.88 6.55
N ASN A 164 0.94 12.21 7.69
CA ASN A 164 0.38 10.89 7.92
C ASN A 164 -1.16 10.90 7.91
N TYR A 165 -1.77 11.86 8.60
CA TYR A 165 -3.23 12.00 8.60
C TYR A 165 -3.79 12.34 7.22
N ALA A 166 -3.09 13.19 6.45
CA ALA A 166 -3.49 13.51 5.08
C ALA A 166 -3.42 12.29 4.15
N LYS A 167 -2.36 11.47 4.24
CA LYS A 167 -2.25 10.22 3.48
C LYS A 167 -3.31 9.19 3.87
N GLN A 168 -3.62 9.09 5.17
CA GLN A 168 -4.68 8.22 5.65
C GLN A 168 -6.06 8.63 5.09
N ALA A 169 -6.37 9.94 5.09
CA ALA A 169 -7.59 10.45 4.47
C ALA A 169 -7.64 10.17 2.97
N GLN A 170 -6.53 10.36 2.25
CA GLN A 170 -6.44 10.11 0.81
C GLN A 170 -6.72 8.63 0.48
N SER A 171 -6.15 7.70 1.24
CA SER A 171 -6.39 6.26 1.06
C SER A 171 -7.87 5.90 1.30
N ALA A 172 -8.44 6.36 2.42
CA ALA A 172 -9.86 6.15 2.73
C ALA A 172 -10.79 6.77 1.68
N LEU A 173 -10.39 7.90 1.08
CA LEU A 173 -11.14 8.56 0.02
C LEU A 173 -11.22 7.71 -1.25
N GLN A 174 -10.11 7.11 -1.69
CA GLN A 174 -10.11 6.24 -2.88
C GLN A 174 -10.98 5.00 -2.68
N THR A 175 -10.91 4.38 -1.49
CA THR A 175 -11.78 3.24 -1.14
C THR A 175 -13.26 3.64 -1.13
N THR A 176 -13.58 4.83 -0.61
CA THR A 176 -14.95 5.32 -0.53
C THR A 176 -15.51 5.69 -1.91
N ILE A 177 -14.72 6.29 -2.79
CA ILE A 177 -15.09 6.55 -4.20
C ILE A 177 -15.49 5.26 -4.92
N SER A 178 -14.69 4.20 -4.78
CA SER A 178 -15.00 2.89 -5.36
C SER A 178 -16.32 2.32 -4.82
N THR A 179 -16.56 2.49 -3.51
CA THR A 179 -17.79 2.03 -2.86
C THR A 179 -19.02 2.80 -3.34
N VAL A 180 -18.92 4.13 -3.50
CA VAL A 180 -19.98 4.98 -4.06
C VAL A 180 -20.29 4.58 -5.49
N ARG A 181 -19.26 4.32 -6.31
CA ARG A 181 -19.44 3.88 -7.71
C ARG A 181 -20.19 2.54 -7.80
N ILE A 182 -19.93 1.61 -6.89
CA ILE A 182 -20.69 0.36 -6.78
C ILE A 182 -22.14 0.64 -6.40
N ALA A 183 -22.38 1.53 -5.43
CA ALA A 183 -23.73 1.93 -5.04
C ALA A 183 -24.49 2.64 -6.18
N GLN A 184 -23.81 3.46 -6.99
CA GLN A 184 -24.40 4.12 -8.17
C GLN A 184 -24.80 3.12 -9.27
N LYS A 185 -24.06 2.02 -9.45
CA LYS A 185 -24.46 0.94 -10.37
C LYS A 185 -25.77 0.25 -9.95
N MET A 186 -26.18 0.42 -8.69
CA MET A 186 -27.44 -0.10 -8.15
C MET A 186 -28.60 0.91 -8.26
N LYS A 187 -28.47 1.98 -9.07
CA LYS A 187 -29.51 3.02 -9.27
C LYS A 187 -30.87 2.46 -9.70
N GLY A 188 -30.90 1.31 -10.37
CA GLY A 188 -32.14 0.59 -10.74
C GLY A 188 -32.83 -0.16 -9.58
N ASN A 189 -32.19 -0.26 -8.41
CA ASN A 189 -32.75 -0.93 -7.23
C ASN A 189 -32.50 -0.07 -5.96
N PRO A 190 -33.38 0.91 -5.67
CA PRO A 190 -33.18 1.83 -4.56
C PRO A 190 -33.17 1.15 -3.19
N ALA A 191 -33.88 0.02 -3.03
CA ALA A 191 -33.86 -0.75 -1.79
C ALA A 191 -32.47 -1.35 -1.50
N VAL A 192 -31.81 -1.89 -2.52
CA VAL A 192 -30.44 -2.43 -2.39
C VAL A 192 -29.42 -1.30 -2.22
N ALA A 193 -29.59 -0.17 -2.90
CA ALA A 193 -28.71 0.99 -2.71
C ALA A 193 -28.76 1.54 -1.27
N LEU A 194 -29.95 1.58 -0.65
CA LEU A 194 -30.13 2.01 0.74
C LEU A 194 -29.35 1.16 1.74
N THR A 195 -29.24 -0.16 1.51
CA THR A 195 -28.44 -1.04 2.40
C THR A 195 -26.95 -0.69 2.42
N ARG A 196 -26.46 0.06 1.43
CA ARG A 196 -25.06 0.49 1.32
C ARG A 196 -24.77 1.80 2.04
N VAL A 197 -25.80 2.59 2.35
CA VAL A 197 -25.67 3.92 2.98
C VAL A 197 -24.90 3.89 4.31
N PRO A 198 -25.13 2.93 5.23
CA PRO A 198 -24.35 2.86 6.48
C PRO A 198 -22.84 2.63 6.24
N GLY A 199 -22.49 1.81 5.24
CA GLY A 199 -21.11 1.58 4.84
C GLY A 199 -20.47 2.82 4.23
N LEU A 200 -21.22 3.57 3.41
CA LEU A 200 -20.78 4.85 2.86
C LEU A 200 -20.56 5.90 3.95
N PHE A 201 -21.47 5.99 4.93
CA PHE A 201 -21.29 6.87 6.10
C PHE A 201 -20.03 6.54 6.88
N THR A 202 -19.75 5.25 7.08
CA THR A 202 -18.51 4.78 7.72
C THR A 202 -17.28 5.17 6.91
N GLY A 203 -17.32 4.98 5.58
CA GLY A 203 -16.25 5.41 4.67
C GLY A 203 -15.98 6.92 4.76
N LEU A 204 -17.02 7.75 4.73
CA LEU A 204 -16.90 9.20 4.88
C LEU A 204 -16.32 9.61 6.24
N ASN A 205 -16.72 8.94 7.33
CA ASN A 205 -16.16 9.17 8.66
C ASN A 205 -14.66 8.82 8.74
N ASN A 206 -14.23 7.76 8.07
CA ASN A 206 -12.83 7.35 7.98
C ASN A 206 -11.96 8.35 7.19
N ILE A 207 -12.58 9.23 6.41
CA ILE A 207 -11.89 10.36 5.73
C ILE A 207 -11.92 11.61 6.63
N ALA A 208 -13.08 11.92 7.21
CA ALA A 208 -13.30 13.13 8.02
C ALA A 208 -12.41 13.16 9.28
N GLY A 209 -12.25 12.03 9.97
CA GLY A 209 -11.44 11.94 11.19
C GLY A 209 -9.97 12.34 10.98
N PRO A 210 -9.24 11.69 10.05
CA PRO A 210 -7.87 12.08 9.73
C PRO A 210 -7.77 13.49 9.14
N LEU A 211 -8.70 13.92 8.28
CA LEU A 211 -8.73 15.29 7.77
C LEU A 211 -8.79 16.33 8.90
N GLY A 212 -9.68 16.14 9.87
CA GLY A 212 -9.82 17.02 11.03
C GLY A 212 -8.55 17.11 11.90
N LYS A 213 -7.70 16.08 11.88
CA LYS A 213 -6.40 16.08 12.57
C LYS A 213 -5.26 16.67 11.73
N SER A 214 -5.32 16.53 10.41
CA SER A 214 -4.33 17.09 9.48
C SER A 214 -4.38 18.63 9.41
N TYR A 215 -5.58 19.21 9.47
CA TYR A 215 -5.78 20.66 9.40
C TYR A 215 -5.03 21.45 10.50
N PRO A 216 -5.19 21.16 11.81
CA PRO A 216 -4.45 21.89 12.85
C PRO A 216 -2.95 21.62 12.79
N ALA A 217 -2.54 20.44 12.32
CA ALA A 217 -1.12 20.09 12.16
C ALA A 217 -0.45 20.94 11.07
N PHE A 218 -1.09 21.15 9.92
CA PHE A 218 -0.55 22.04 8.87
C PHE A 218 -0.71 23.52 9.22
N LYS A 219 -1.80 23.91 9.91
CA LYS A 219 -2.02 25.29 10.33
C LYS A 219 -0.90 25.78 11.27
N ALA A 220 -0.46 24.93 12.20
CA ALA A 220 0.64 25.23 13.11
C ALA A 220 1.99 25.45 12.40
N LEU A 221 2.11 25.03 11.15
CA LEU A 221 3.34 25.11 10.35
C LEU A 221 3.32 26.29 9.37
N GLY A 222 2.18 26.95 9.19
CA GLY A 222 2.00 28.01 8.19
C GLY A 222 2.95 29.21 8.36
N ASP A 223 3.35 29.50 9.60
CA ASP A 223 4.26 30.62 9.90
C ASP A 223 5.72 30.30 9.55
N THR A 224 6.09 29.02 9.55
CA THR A 224 7.46 28.53 9.32
C THR A 224 7.66 27.97 7.92
N LEU A 225 6.60 27.42 7.32
CA LEU A 225 6.61 26.71 6.05
C LEU A 225 5.48 27.26 5.18
N PRO A 226 5.77 28.17 4.23
CA PRO A 226 4.77 28.71 3.31
C PRO A 226 4.02 27.63 2.53
N GLU A 227 4.67 26.49 2.29
CA GLU A 227 4.11 25.30 1.64
C GLU A 227 2.96 24.67 2.47
N ALA A 228 2.98 24.82 3.81
CA ALA A 228 1.95 24.30 4.71
C ALA A 228 0.65 25.10 4.64
N ILE A 229 0.70 26.35 4.16
CA ILE A 229 -0.49 27.18 3.92
C ILE A 229 -1.37 26.55 2.84
N GLN A 230 -0.76 26.05 1.76
CA GLN A 230 -1.50 25.39 0.68
C GLN A 230 -2.13 24.07 1.15
N LEU A 231 -1.41 23.30 1.97
CA LEU A 231 -1.94 22.07 2.56
C LEU A 231 -3.08 22.33 3.55
N THR A 232 -2.96 23.38 4.37
CA THR A 232 -4.02 23.78 5.31
C THR A 232 -5.29 24.18 4.57
N ARG A 233 -5.16 24.93 3.48
CA ARG A 233 -6.30 25.33 2.63
C ARG A 233 -6.95 24.11 1.97
N ALA A 234 -6.14 23.25 1.37
CA ALA A 234 -6.62 22.09 0.64
C ALA A 234 -7.25 21.02 1.54
N THR A 235 -6.68 20.76 2.72
CA THR A 235 -7.30 19.87 3.73
C THR A 235 -8.61 20.44 4.27
N GLY A 236 -8.70 21.77 4.45
CA GLY A 236 -9.96 22.44 4.79
C GLY A 236 -11.02 22.33 3.70
N GLN A 237 -10.64 22.53 2.43
CA GLN A 237 -11.53 22.37 1.28
C GLN A 237 -12.01 20.92 1.14
N ALA A 238 -11.11 19.95 1.26
CA ALA A 238 -11.44 18.53 1.27
C ALA A 238 -12.42 18.19 2.41
N ALA A 239 -12.20 18.70 3.62
CA ALA A 239 -13.12 18.49 4.74
C ALA A 239 -14.52 19.04 4.46
N THR A 240 -14.64 20.20 3.80
CA THR A 240 -15.93 20.75 3.36
C THR A 240 -16.64 19.82 2.37
N PHE A 241 -15.93 19.28 1.38
CA PHE A 241 -16.53 18.32 0.44
C PHE A 241 -17.01 17.05 1.16
N ILE A 242 -16.24 16.52 2.12
CA ILE A 242 -16.65 15.35 2.91
C ILE A 242 -17.88 15.66 3.78
N ASN A 243 -17.94 16.84 4.42
CA ASN A 243 -19.10 17.25 5.20
C ASN A 243 -20.36 17.40 4.31
N ASN A 244 -20.20 17.94 3.11
CA ASN A 244 -21.30 18.04 2.14
C ASN A 244 -21.76 16.64 1.69
N ALA A 245 -20.85 15.71 1.46
CA ALA A 245 -21.18 14.32 1.14
C ALA A 245 -21.95 13.62 2.29
N GLN A 246 -21.53 13.84 3.54
CA GLN A 246 -22.25 13.33 4.72
C GLN A 246 -23.65 13.93 4.83
N ALA A 247 -23.78 15.24 4.58
CA ALA A 247 -25.07 15.91 4.57
C ALA A 247 -26.02 15.33 3.50
N SER A 248 -25.51 15.05 2.29
CA SER A 248 -26.28 14.41 1.21
C SER A 248 -26.77 13.01 1.58
N LEU A 249 -26.04 12.25 2.40
CA LEU A 249 -26.46 10.92 2.86
C LEU A 249 -27.36 10.95 4.10
N SER A 250 -27.35 12.02 4.89
CA SER A 250 -28.07 12.10 6.18
C SER A 250 -29.60 12.07 6.05
N ARG A 251 -30.15 12.43 4.88
CA ARG A 251 -31.60 12.53 4.62
C ARG A 251 -32.04 11.64 3.46
N VAL A 252 -31.35 10.53 3.28
CA VAL A 252 -31.55 9.65 2.12
C VAL A 252 -32.72 8.67 2.35
N ASP A 253 -33.53 8.50 1.31
CA ASP A 253 -34.63 7.56 1.22
C ASP A 253 -34.67 6.90 -0.17
N SER A 254 -35.64 6.01 -0.39
CA SER A 254 -35.76 5.27 -1.64
C SER A 254 -36.06 6.14 -2.87
N ARG A 255 -36.50 7.39 -2.68
CA ARG A 255 -36.88 8.33 -3.75
C ARG A 255 -35.70 9.21 -4.17
N ASN A 256 -34.78 9.51 -3.26
CA ASN A 256 -33.67 10.44 -3.50
C ASN A 256 -32.27 9.80 -3.47
N ILE A 257 -32.14 8.52 -3.12
CA ILE A 257 -30.85 7.81 -3.01
C ILE A 257 -29.97 7.95 -4.25
N ALA A 258 -30.55 7.87 -5.44
CA ALA A 258 -29.79 8.00 -6.68
C ALA A 258 -29.14 9.39 -6.82
N ALA A 259 -29.91 10.45 -6.58
CA ALA A 259 -29.42 11.83 -6.63
C ALA A 259 -28.42 12.12 -5.51
N ALA A 260 -28.64 11.55 -4.32
CA ALA A 260 -27.72 11.66 -3.20
C ALA A 260 -26.38 10.97 -3.48
N LEU A 261 -26.38 9.78 -4.09
CA LEU A 261 -25.16 9.09 -4.50
C LEU A 261 -24.40 9.86 -5.60
N ASP A 262 -25.12 10.46 -6.55
CA ASP A 262 -24.51 11.31 -7.58
C ASP A 262 -23.88 12.58 -6.96
N SER A 263 -24.56 13.20 -5.99
CA SER A 263 -24.02 14.31 -5.20
C SER A 263 -22.76 13.91 -4.42
N VAL A 264 -22.81 12.79 -3.70
CA VAL A 264 -21.67 12.25 -2.93
C VAL A 264 -20.48 11.96 -3.85
N SER A 265 -20.72 11.34 -5.02
CA SER A 265 -19.67 11.07 -6.00
C SER A 265 -18.97 12.37 -6.43
N GLY A 266 -19.72 13.40 -6.80
CA GLY A 266 -19.15 14.70 -7.21
C GLY A 266 -18.37 15.40 -6.10
N GLN A 267 -18.82 15.29 -4.84
CA GLN A 267 -18.08 15.83 -3.69
C GLN A 267 -16.77 15.05 -3.46
N LEU A 268 -16.79 13.72 -3.55
CA LEU A 268 -15.59 12.90 -3.37
C LEU A 268 -14.58 13.08 -4.51
N GLU A 269 -15.04 13.25 -5.74
CA GLU A 269 -14.18 13.59 -6.89
C GLU A 269 -13.53 14.96 -6.71
N SER A 270 -14.28 15.95 -6.20
CA SER A 270 -13.75 17.28 -5.86
C SER A 270 -12.73 17.24 -4.72
N ALA A 271 -12.96 16.40 -3.71
CA ALA A 271 -11.97 16.13 -2.66
C ALA A 271 -10.72 15.43 -3.24
N SER A 272 -10.90 14.48 -4.16
CA SER A 272 -9.80 13.74 -4.77
C SER A 272 -8.95 14.64 -5.64
N SER A 273 -9.55 15.53 -6.45
CA SER A 273 -8.80 16.48 -7.28
C SER A 273 -8.01 17.46 -6.42
N THR A 274 -8.57 17.88 -5.28
CA THR A 274 -7.89 18.70 -4.27
C THR A 274 -6.68 17.97 -3.68
N PHE A 275 -6.78 16.66 -3.40
CA PHE A 275 -5.64 15.87 -2.94
C PHE A 275 -4.58 15.65 -4.01
N THR A 276 -4.98 15.42 -5.25
CA THR A 276 -4.05 15.25 -6.39
C THR A 276 -3.24 16.52 -6.61
N SER A 277 -3.84 17.70 -6.51
CA SER A 277 -3.13 18.98 -6.71
C SER A 277 -2.09 19.27 -5.63
N ILE A 278 -2.30 18.77 -4.39
CA ILE A 278 -1.35 18.95 -3.28
C ILE A 278 -0.38 17.79 -3.07
N SER A 279 -0.51 16.71 -3.82
CA SER A 279 0.38 15.54 -3.74
C SER A 279 1.88 15.90 -3.87
N PRO A 280 2.30 16.82 -4.77
CA PRO A 280 3.69 17.26 -4.85
C PRO A 280 4.16 17.97 -3.57
N ALA A 281 3.31 18.82 -2.97
CA ALA A 281 3.63 19.54 -1.74
C ALA A 281 3.72 18.59 -0.52
N LEU A 282 2.80 17.62 -0.43
CA LEU A 282 2.85 16.56 0.59
C LEU A 282 4.12 15.71 0.45
N SER A 283 4.53 15.39 -0.77
CA SER A 283 5.73 14.59 -1.05
C SER A 283 7.01 15.37 -0.72
N LYS A 284 7.05 16.67 -1.06
CA LYS A 284 8.16 17.56 -0.71
C LYS A 284 8.32 17.70 0.81
N MET A 285 7.23 17.83 1.55
CA MET A 285 7.24 17.86 3.01
C MET A 285 7.63 16.53 3.65
N ALA A 286 7.14 15.41 3.11
CA ALA A 286 7.59 14.08 3.53
C ALA A 286 9.10 13.91 3.30
N ALA A 287 9.64 14.45 2.20
CA ALA A 287 11.06 14.47 1.93
C ALA A 287 11.83 15.36 2.93
N GLN A 288 11.32 16.55 3.29
CA GLN A 288 11.94 17.43 4.31
C GLN A 288 12.02 16.76 5.70
N ILE A 289 11.02 15.96 6.08
CA ILE A 289 11.08 15.13 7.30
C ILE A 289 12.22 14.11 7.21
N THR A 290 12.43 13.54 6.01
CA THR A 290 13.42 12.49 5.77
C THR A 290 14.84 13.04 5.68
N THR A 291 15.01 14.25 5.14
CA THR A 291 16.31 14.93 5.00
C THR A 291 16.75 15.72 6.23
N ARG A 292 15.95 15.76 7.30
CA ARG A 292 16.25 16.45 8.58
C ARG A 292 16.53 17.96 8.45
N VAL A 293 15.85 18.65 7.52
CA VAL A 293 16.08 20.09 7.22
C VAL A 293 15.22 21.03 8.10
N LEU A 294 14.65 20.54 9.21
CA LEU A 294 13.81 21.32 10.14
C LEU A 294 14.30 21.22 11.57
#